data_AF-A0A9X6ZXF0-F1
#
_entry.id   AF-A0A9X6ZXF0-F1
#
_cell.length_a   1.000
_cell.length_b   1.000
_cell.length_c   1.000
_cell.angle_alpha   90.00
_cell.angle_beta   90.00
_cell.angle_gamma   90.00
#
_symmetry.space_group_name_H-M   'P 1'
#
loop_
_entity.id
_entity.type
_entity.pdbx_description
1 polymer ?
#
loop_
_entity_poly.entity_id
_entity_poly.type
_entity_poly.pdbx_seq_one_letter_code
_entity_poly.pdbx_strand_id
1 'polypeptide(L)'
;MSIHRVQTGLIFDDNFETLDSRWIVSPTDSYTYSDSDKQLVLKHNSTDRSTNALFSLPQNEDELLLQVHSNYTPKYLGDEGGLVIWKNALEKVEFLESEDSIHENTYNIWRTVKKQNLWTFFAERGNAWELFDSTICIDPAMAGVVLKGTPRDGYTPLIVERVILCKGTNISVGNLNSFYKVELIDYERNVVTTQIVPDGYSGIDIELPTIPFKGKIRVYDKNETGEYVLIDEQKEYAEMYGGDLFLRGTNLKVKWKGQELSETKATHLGALKSDIIEQKLTVLNDTSGNVAENIEIQIAVYKKEFGWEWCDLATDNNGTPNQYEDTTIRIGTLHEGESKDFWVRIARVDTIDPEKIKQQMRSSHFFLEIRNE
;
A
#
# COMPACT_ATOMS: atom_id res chain seq x y z
N MET A 1 -12.59 -0.59 18.79
CA MET A 1 -11.59 -0.40 17.72
C MET A 1 -12.30 -0.18 16.40
N SER A 2 -11.69 0.51 15.45
CA SER A 2 -12.16 0.45 14.07
C SER A 2 -11.01 0.32 13.11
N ILE A 3 -11.22 -0.50 12.09
CA ILE A 3 -10.33 -0.60 10.94
C ILE A 3 -10.30 0.76 10.24
N HIS A 4 -9.11 1.30 9.98
CA HIS A 4 -8.93 2.60 9.36
C HIS A 4 -7.74 2.61 8.40
N ARG A 5 -7.81 3.47 7.38
CA ARG A 5 -6.72 3.65 6.41
C ARG A 5 -5.62 4.48 7.05
N VAL A 6 -4.39 3.98 7.01
CA VAL A 6 -3.20 4.70 7.49
C VAL A 6 -2.28 5.15 6.36
N GLN A 7 -2.37 4.51 5.20
CA GLN A 7 -1.65 4.90 3.99
C GLN A 7 -2.56 4.73 2.78
N THR A 8 -2.48 5.66 1.83
CA THR A 8 -3.11 5.49 0.51
C THR A 8 -2.13 4.95 -0.52
N GLY A 9 -2.62 4.03 -1.35
CA GLY A 9 -1.96 3.54 -2.54
C GLY A 9 -2.21 4.40 -3.78
N LEU A 10 -3.12 5.36 -3.71
CA LEU A 10 -3.42 6.27 -4.81
C LEU A 10 -2.24 7.21 -5.10
N ILE A 11 -1.85 7.31 -6.37
CA ILE A 11 -0.80 8.24 -6.85
C ILE A 11 -1.41 9.30 -7.77
N PHE A 12 -2.30 8.86 -8.66
CA PHE A 12 -2.98 9.72 -9.64
C PHE A 12 -4.37 9.18 -9.91
N ASP A 13 -5.38 10.04 -9.91
CA ASP A 13 -6.73 9.73 -10.35
C ASP A 13 -7.27 11.00 -11.00
N ASP A 14 -7.38 10.98 -12.32
CA ASP A 14 -7.92 12.08 -13.10
C ASP A 14 -9.15 11.61 -13.85
N ASN A 15 -10.29 12.15 -13.45
CA ASN A 15 -11.59 11.99 -14.07
C ASN A 15 -11.96 13.18 -14.98
N PHE A 16 -10.98 14.05 -15.26
CA PHE A 16 -11.09 15.21 -16.14
C PHE A 16 -12.19 16.21 -15.76
N GLU A 17 -12.55 16.29 -14.47
CA GLU A 17 -13.34 17.41 -13.92
C GLU A 17 -12.71 18.77 -14.27
N THR A 18 -11.37 18.78 -14.31
CA THR A 18 -10.50 19.78 -14.94
C THR A 18 -9.32 19.07 -15.57
N LEU A 19 -8.71 19.63 -16.63
CA LEU A 19 -7.45 19.08 -17.16
C LEU A 19 -6.30 19.28 -16.15
N ASP A 20 -5.81 18.20 -15.56
CA ASP A 20 -4.70 18.25 -14.60
C ASP A 20 -3.39 18.76 -15.26
N SER A 21 -2.69 19.65 -14.57
CA SER A 21 -1.41 20.23 -15.04
C SER A 21 -0.28 19.22 -15.24
N ARG A 22 -0.41 17.99 -14.73
CA ARG A 22 0.56 16.90 -14.89
C ARG A 22 0.58 16.32 -16.31
N TRP A 23 -0.47 16.56 -17.11
CA TRP A 23 -0.54 16.08 -18.47
C TRP A 23 0.43 16.82 -19.41
N ILE A 24 1.20 16.04 -20.15
CA ILE A 24 2.03 16.48 -21.27
C ILE A 24 1.41 15.88 -22.53
N VAL A 25 0.77 16.74 -23.32
CA VAL A 25 0.10 16.32 -24.57
C VAL A 25 0.90 16.80 -25.77
N SER A 26 1.21 15.88 -26.68
CA SER A 26 2.01 16.16 -27.88
C SER A 26 1.46 15.44 -29.11
N PRO A 27 1.33 16.12 -30.27
CA PRO A 27 1.55 17.56 -30.44
C PRO A 27 0.40 18.39 -29.82
N THR A 28 0.68 19.65 -29.51
CA THR A 28 -0.22 20.51 -28.71
C THR A 28 -1.53 20.87 -29.40
N ASP A 29 -1.64 20.66 -30.71
CA ASP A 29 -2.83 20.93 -31.53
C ASP A 29 -3.71 19.69 -31.74
N SER A 30 -3.28 18.52 -31.25
CA SER A 30 -3.92 17.24 -31.52
C SER A 30 -4.75 16.69 -30.37
N TYR A 31 -5.21 17.57 -29.49
CA TYR A 31 -6.16 17.23 -28.43
C TYR A 31 -7.20 18.33 -28.23
N THR A 32 -8.29 17.96 -27.57
CA THR A 32 -9.25 18.89 -27.00
C THR A 32 -9.67 18.40 -25.62
N TYR A 33 -9.85 19.34 -24.70
CA TYR A 33 -10.52 19.09 -23.43
C TYR A 33 -11.98 19.52 -23.55
N SER A 34 -12.92 18.63 -23.19
CA SER A 34 -14.34 18.98 -23.11
C SER A 34 -14.72 19.24 -21.66
N ASP A 35 -15.02 20.50 -21.33
CA ASP A 35 -15.49 20.89 -20.00
C ASP A 35 -16.92 20.43 -19.71
N SER A 36 -17.73 20.21 -20.76
CA SER A 36 -19.10 19.68 -20.60
C SER A 36 -19.10 18.18 -20.34
N ASP A 37 -18.25 17.45 -21.06
CA ASP A 37 -18.25 15.98 -21.03
C ASP A 37 -17.20 15.42 -20.07
N LYS A 38 -16.38 16.29 -19.46
CA LYS A 38 -15.30 15.93 -18.52
C LYS A 38 -14.41 14.83 -19.08
N GLN A 39 -13.86 15.08 -20.27
CA GLN A 39 -13.05 14.09 -20.99
C GLN A 39 -11.91 14.74 -21.79
N LEU A 40 -10.80 14.02 -21.90
CA LEU A 40 -9.70 14.35 -22.80
C LEU A 40 -9.89 13.62 -24.13
N VAL A 41 -9.91 14.37 -25.22
CA VAL A 41 -10.09 13.81 -26.57
C VAL A 41 -8.79 13.96 -27.36
N LEU A 42 -8.17 12.84 -27.72
CA LEU A 42 -7.01 12.80 -28.60
C LEU A 42 -7.46 12.62 -30.06
N LYS A 43 -6.80 13.35 -30.96
CA LYS A 43 -7.07 13.32 -32.40
C LYS A 43 -5.88 12.73 -33.13
N HIS A 44 -6.12 12.04 -34.24
CA HIS A 44 -5.03 11.68 -35.14
C HIS A 44 -4.31 12.95 -35.61
N ASN A 45 -3.03 12.81 -35.95
CA ASN A 45 -2.22 13.92 -36.46
C ASN A 45 -1.41 13.49 -37.69
N SER A 46 -1.16 14.45 -38.57
CA SER A 46 -0.51 14.21 -39.86
C SER A 46 1.02 14.24 -39.80
N THR A 47 1.60 14.89 -38.80
CA THR A 47 3.04 15.17 -38.71
C THR A 47 3.84 13.98 -38.18
N ASP A 48 3.44 13.47 -37.01
CA ASP A 48 4.17 12.42 -36.28
C ASP A 48 3.41 11.09 -36.28
N ARG A 49 2.16 11.09 -36.79
CA ARG A 49 1.21 9.97 -36.78
C ARG A 49 1.00 9.36 -35.39
N SER A 50 1.35 10.08 -34.32
CA SER A 50 1.15 9.69 -32.94
C SER A 50 0.87 10.90 -32.07
N THR A 51 -0.27 10.88 -31.38
CA THR A 51 -0.68 11.86 -30.38
C THR A 51 -0.55 11.17 -29.03
N ASN A 52 0.25 11.74 -28.13
CA ASN A 52 0.51 11.18 -26.81
C ASN A 52 -0.06 12.12 -25.75
N ALA A 53 -0.68 11.57 -24.71
CA ALA A 53 -0.94 12.27 -23.46
C ALA A 53 -0.25 11.48 -22.35
N LEU A 54 0.77 12.08 -21.75
CA LEU A 54 1.67 11.43 -20.79
C LEU A 54 1.72 12.19 -19.46
N PHE A 55 2.05 11.48 -18.39
CA PHE A 55 2.40 12.05 -17.10
C PHE A 55 3.59 11.30 -16.50
N SER A 56 4.31 11.93 -15.56
CA SER A 56 5.48 11.35 -14.94
C SER A 56 5.15 10.15 -14.04
N LEU A 57 5.96 9.10 -14.12
CA LEU A 57 5.88 7.95 -13.22
C LEU A 57 6.75 8.16 -11.97
N PRO A 58 6.31 7.69 -10.79
CA PRO A 58 7.17 7.62 -9.61
C PRO A 58 8.30 6.62 -9.84
N GLN A 59 9.51 6.98 -9.44
CA GLN A 59 10.72 6.20 -9.73
C GLN A 59 11.06 5.15 -8.66
N ASN A 60 10.50 5.27 -7.45
CA ASN A 60 10.84 4.44 -6.30
C ASN A 60 9.75 3.42 -5.93
N GLU A 61 8.87 3.07 -6.87
CA GLU A 61 7.77 2.13 -6.61
C GLU A 61 8.06 0.82 -7.35
N ASP A 62 8.14 -0.30 -6.62
CA ASP A 62 8.37 -1.63 -7.21
C ASP A 62 7.12 -2.18 -7.89
N GLU A 63 5.94 -1.75 -7.45
CA GLU A 63 4.67 -2.12 -8.07
C GLU A 63 3.88 -0.88 -8.45
N LEU A 64 3.22 -0.95 -9.61
CA LEU A 64 2.30 0.08 -10.07
C LEU A 64 1.14 -0.58 -10.81
N LEU A 65 -0.04 0.02 -10.73
CA LEU A 65 -1.14 -0.24 -11.63
C LEU A 65 -1.53 1.08 -12.30
N LEU A 66 -1.58 1.07 -13.63
CA LEU A 66 -2.18 2.12 -14.44
C LEU A 66 -3.44 1.57 -15.09
N GLN A 67 -4.56 2.25 -14.91
CA GLN A 67 -5.83 1.95 -15.55
C GLN A 67 -6.36 3.17 -16.27
N VAL A 68 -6.85 2.97 -17.49
CA VAL A 68 -7.42 4.00 -18.34
C VAL A 68 -8.81 3.55 -18.78
N HIS A 69 -9.82 4.35 -18.48
CA HIS A 69 -11.15 4.23 -19.06
C HIS A 69 -11.18 5.03 -20.35
N SER A 70 -11.48 4.36 -21.45
CA SER A 70 -11.43 4.94 -22.78
C SER A 70 -12.62 4.53 -23.64
N ASN A 71 -12.92 5.37 -24.62
CA ASN A 71 -13.86 5.07 -25.68
C ASN A 71 -13.18 5.32 -27.02
N TYR A 72 -12.87 4.23 -27.71
CA TYR A 72 -12.17 4.27 -28.99
C TYR A 72 -12.44 3.01 -29.81
N THR A 73 -13.05 3.20 -30.97
CA THR A 73 -13.23 2.15 -31.98
C THR A 73 -12.40 2.49 -33.22
N PRO A 74 -11.23 1.85 -33.42
CA PRO A 74 -10.44 2.04 -34.63
C PRO A 74 -11.25 1.57 -35.86
N LYS A 75 -11.34 2.42 -36.89
CA LYS A 75 -12.19 2.16 -38.07
C LYS A 75 -11.41 1.75 -39.31
N TYR A 76 -10.15 2.10 -39.37
CA TYR A 76 -9.35 1.93 -40.56
C TYR A 76 -8.01 1.32 -40.19
N LEU A 77 -7.44 0.55 -41.13
CA LEU A 77 -6.09 0.03 -40.99
C LEU A 77 -5.10 1.16 -40.67
N GLY A 78 -4.29 0.93 -39.64
CA GLY A 78 -3.31 1.87 -39.11
C GLY A 78 -3.85 2.89 -38.10
N ASP A 79 -5.15 2.84 -37.78
CA ASP A 79 -5.68 3.51 -36.59
C ASP A 79 -5.41 2.61 -35.37
N GLU A 80 -4.61 3.10 -34.43
CA GLU A 80 -4.18 2.36 -33.25
C GLU A 80 -4.29 3.26 -32.02
N GLY A 81 -4.77 2.73 -30.90
CA GLY A 81 -4.92 3.51 -29.67
C GLY A 81 -4.70 2.63 -28.45
N GLY A 82 -4.09 3.17 -27.40
CA GLY A 82 -3.83 2.37 -26.21
C GLY A 82 -2.90 3.01 -25.21
N LEU A 83 -2.22 2.17 -24.44
CA LEU A 83 -1.30 2.56 -23.38
C LEU A 83 0.13 2.71 -23.91
N VAL A 84 0.87 3.63 -23.33
CA VAL A 84 2.30 3.79 -23.58
C VAL A 84 3.06 3.93 -22.27
N ILE A 85 4.13 3.16 -22.13
CA ILE A 85 5.16 3.29 -21.11
C ILE A 85 6.39 3.89 -21.79
N TRP A 86 6.76 5.10 -21.38
CA TRP A 86 7.70 5.94 -22.10
C TRP A 86 8.97 6.17 -21.28
N LYS A 87 10.11 5.74 -21.82
CA LYS A 87 11.43 6.13 -21.31
C LYS A 87 12.01 7.24 -22.18
N ASN A 88 12.06 7.04 -23.48
CA ASN A 88 12.44 8.04 -24.48
C ASN A 88 11.89 7.67 -25.86
N ALA A 89 12.21 8.46 -26.90
CA ALA A 89 11.69 8.25 -28.25
C ALA A 89 12.09 6.90 -28.88
N LEU A 90 13.19 6.28 -28.43
CA LEU A 90 13.70 5.00 -28.92
C LEU A 90 13.29 3.83 -28.02
N GLU A 91 13.15 4.08 -26.72
CA GLU A 91 12.78 3.09 -25.71
C GLU A 91 11.39 3.42 -25.16
N LYS A 92 10.38 2.75 -25.72
CA LYS A 92 9.00 2.81 -25.25
C LYS A 92 8.33 1.47 -25.46
N VAL A 93 7.33 1.19 -24.63
CA VAL A 93 6.46 0.03 -24.77
C VAL A 93 5.06 0.57 -25.06
N GLU A 94 4.42 0.01 -26.08
CA GLU A 94 3.08 0.40 -26.49
C GLU A 94 2.19 -0.85 -26.50
N PHE A 95 1.03 -0.72 -25.86
CA PHE A 95 -0.05 -1.69 -25.94
C PHE A 95 -1.18 -1.01 -26.71
N LEU A 96 -1.52 -1.53 -27.90
CA LEU A 96 -2.37 -0.84 -28.86
C LEU A 96 -3.51 -1.74 -29.31
N GLU A 97 -4.73 -1.23 -29.18
CA GLU A 97 -5.89 -1.73 -29.89
C GLU A 97 -5.87 -1.16 -31.32
N SER A 98 -6.15 -2.03 -32.29
CA SER A 98 -6.21 -1.70 -33.72
C SER A 98 -7.52 -2.21 -34.31
N GLU A 99 -7.84 -1.81 -35.54
CA GLU A 99 -9.05 -2.24 -36.23
C GLU A 99 -9.18 -3.77 -36.25
N ASP A 100 -10.33 -4.27 -35.79
CA ASP A 100 -10.69 -5.68 -35.82
C ASP A 100 -12.02 -5.85 -36.59
N SER A 101 -11.90 -6.28 -37.85
CA SER A 101 -13.04 -6.55 -38.73
C SER A 101 -14.00 -7.66 -38.25
N ILE A 102 -13.64 -8.41 -37.20
CA ILE A 102 -14.42 -9.54 -36.67
C ILE A 102 -15.21 -9.13 -35.42
N HIS A 103 -14.68 -8.22 -34.60
CA HIS A 103 -15.32 -7.80 -33.35
C HIS A 103 -15.57 -6.29 -33.35
N GLU A 104 -16.85 -5.89 -33.44
CA GLU A 104 -17.25 -4.48 -33.34
C GLU A 104 -17.16 -3.92 -31.90
N ASN A 105 -17.03 -4.79 -30.89
CA ASN A 105 -16.97 -4.39 -29.48
C ASN A 105 -15.55 -4.02 -29.06
N THR A 106 -15.38 -2.78 -28.62
CA THR A 106 -14.13 -2.18 -28.15
C THR A 106 -13.77 -2.60 -26.74
N TYR A 107 -12.48 -2.47 -26.41
CA TYR A 107 -12.05 -2.51 -25.03
C TYR A 107 -12.29 -1.15 -24.38
N ASN A 108 -13.08 -1.12 -23.30
CA ASN A 108 -13.46 0.14 -22.65
C ASN A 108 -12.52 0.50 -21.47
N ILE A 109 -11.71 -0.47 -21.03
CA ILE A 109 -10.68 -0.25 -20.02
C ILE A 109 -9.37 -0.89 -20.49
N TRP A 110 -8.31 -0.11 -20.50
CA TRP A 110 -6.94 -0.62 -20.64
C TRP A 110 -6.24 -0.57 -19.29
N ARG A 111 -5.50 -1.63 -18.96
CA ARG A 111 -4.76 -1.72 -17.70
C ARG A 111 -3.35 -2.23 -17.95
N THR A 112 -2.40 -1.70 -17.20
CA THR A 112 -1.09 -2.31 -17.07
C THR A 112 -0.66 -2.39 -15.61
N VAL A 113 0.00 -3.49 -15.27
CA VAL A 113 0.55 -3.75 -13.94
C VAL A 113 2.06 -3.90 -14.07
N LYS A 114 2.78 -3.08 -13.31
CA LYS A 114 4.23 -3.18 -13.10
C LYS A 114 4.49 -4.04 -11.87
N LYS A 115 5.38 -5.03 -12.01
CA LYS A 115 6.04 -5.72 -10.89
C LYS A 115 7.54 -5.73 -11.16
N GLN A 116 8.29 -4.99 -10.34
CA GLN A 116 9.69 -4.65 -10.60
C GLN A 116 9.83 -4.06 -12.02
N ASN A 117 10.61 -4.68 -12.91
CA ASN A 117 10.79 -4.20 -14.28
C ASN A 117 9.81 -4.83 -15.29
N LEU A 118 8.94 -5.75 -14.87
CA LEU A 118 7.98 -6.42 -15.74
C LEU A 118 6.67 -5.64 -15.79
N TRP A 119 6.24 -5.29 -17.00
CA TRP A 119 4.96 -4.64 -17.28
C TRP A 119 4.06 -5.63 -18.00
N THR A 120 2.89 -5.92 -17.42
CA THR A 120 1.87 -6.80 -17.99
C THR A 120 0.67 -5.98 -18.42
N PHE A 121 0.13 -6.25 -19.61
CA PHE A 121 -0.96 -5.47 -20.22
C PHE A 121 -2.23 -6.30 -20.32
N PHE A 122 -3.35 -5.66 -19.96
CA PHE A 122 -4.67 -6.22 -19.98
C PHE A 122 -5.65 -5.24 -20.60
N ALA A 123 -6.75 -5.75 -21.14
CA ALA A 123 -7.88 -4.93 -21.50
C ALA A 123 -9.20 -5.61 -21.15
N GLU A 124 -10.21 -4.82 -20.83
CA GLU A 124 -11.53 -5.33 -20.44
C GLU A 124 -12.54 -5.14 -21.58
N ARG A 125 -13.25 -6.23 -21.89
CA ARG A 125 -14.38 -6.23 -22.82
C ARG A 125 -15.52 -7.05 -22.22
N GLY A 126 -16.69 -6.45 -22.09
CA GLY A 126 -17.88 -7.13 -21.56
C GLY A 126 -17.71 -7.68 -20.13
N ASN A 127 -17.02 -6.94 -19.26
CA ASN A 127 -16.68 -7.33 -17.88
C ASN A 127 -15.73 -8.54 -17.75
N ALA A 128 -15.02 -8.89 -18.82
CA ALA A 128 -13.98 -9.90 -18.82
C ALA A 128 -12.63 -9.26 -19.14
N TRP A 129 -11.61 -9.60 -18.34
CA TRP A 129 -10.24 -9.18 -18.55
C TRP A 129 -9.52 -10.16 -19.47
N GLU A 130 -8.90 -9.63 -20.52
CA GLU A 130 -8.03 -10.36 -21.43
C GLU A 130 -6.57 -9.96 -21.16
N LEU A 131 -5.69 -10.96 -21.04
CA LEU A 131 -4.24 -10.77 -20.98
C LEU A 131 -3.69 -10.68 -22.40
N PHE A 132 -2.93 -9.61 -22.70
CA PHE A 132 -2.38 -9.41 -24.03
C PHE A 132 -0.89 -9.69 -24.12
N ASP A 133 -0.10 -9.06 -23.26
CA ASP A 133 1.36 -9.14 -23.35
C ASP A 133 2.04 -8.87 -22.02
N SER A 134 3.31 -9.21 -21.92
CA SER A 134 4.21 -8.82 -20.84
C SER A 134 5.60 -8.53 -21.36
N THR A 135 6.17 -7.40 -20.98
CA THR A 135 7.51 -7.01 -21.42
C THR A 135 8.29 -6.29 -20.34
N ILE A 136 9.61 -6.27 -20.48
CA ILE A 136 10.50 -5.60 -19.55
C ILE A 136 10.74 -4.17 -20.01
N CYS A 137 10.47 -3.21 -19.13
CA CYS A 137 10.82 -1.81 -19.33
C CYS A 137 11.51 -1.29 -18.07
N ILE A 138 12.81 -1.01 -18.18
CA ILE A 138 13.65 -0.57 -17.07
C ILE A 138 13.65 0.96 -17.02
N ASP A 139 13.37 1.49 -15.83
CA ASP A 139 13.37 2.93 -15.51
C ASP A 139 12.56 3.79 -16.50
N PRO A 140 11.27 3.50 -16.73
CA PRO A 140 10.43 4.38 -17.53
C PRO A 140 10.18 5.72 -16.81
N ALA A 141 10.19 6.80 -17.58
CA ALA A 141 10.04 8.16 -17.06
C ALA A 141 8.57 8.59 -16.98
N MET A 142 7.76 8.16 -17.94
CA MET A 142 6.36 8.58 -18.09
C MET A 142 5.48 7.42 -18.52
N ALA A 143 4.18 7.57 -18.33
CA ALA A 143 3.17 6.70 -18.90
C ALA A 143 1.93 7.50 -19.29
N GLY A 144 1.03 6.87 -20.03
CA GLY A 144 -0.26 7.44 -20.38
C GLY A 144 -0.86 6.74 -21.57
N VAL A 145 -1.46 7.54 -22.45
CA VAL A 145 -2.14 7.05 -23.65
C VAL A 145 -1.50 7.56 -24.93
N VAL A 146 -1.62 6.78 -25.99
CA VAL A 146 -1.20 7.12 -27.34
C VAL A 146 -2.31 6.82 -28.33
N LEU A 147 -2.48 7.71 -29.30
CA LEU A 147 -3.35 7.53 -30.46
C LEU A 147 -2.52 7.70 -31.73
N LYS A 148 -2.47 6.68 -32.58
CA LYS A 148 -1.81 6.68 -33.88
C LYS A 148 -2.82 6.56 -35.00
N GLY A 149 -2.50 7.19 -36.12
CA GLY A 149 -3.36 7.19 -37.30
C GLY A 149 -3.21 8.46 -38.10
N THR A 150 -3.84 8.48 -39.28
CA THR A 150 -3.83 9.65 -40.18
C THR A 150 -5.18 10.33 -40.14
N PRO A 151 -5.25 11.67 -39.98
CA PRO A 151 -6.50 12.40 -40.08
C PRO A 151 -7.17 12.17 -41.45
N ARG A 152 -8.42 11.70 -41.44
CA ARG A 152 -9.22 11.40 -42.64
C ARG A 152 -10.71 11.46 -42.32
N ASP A 153 -11.56 11.79 -43.29
CA ASP A 153 -13.00 11.85 -43.03
C ASP A 153 -13.52 10.54 -42.42
N GLY A 154 -14.27 10.66 -41.32
CA GLY A 154 -14.91 9.52 -40.65
C GLY A 154 -14.07 8.78 -39.61
N TYR A 155 -12.82 9.18 -39.35
CA TYR A 155 -11.98 8.59 -38.29
C TYR A 155 -12.60 8.75 -36.90
N THR A 156 -12.20 7.89 -35.96
CA THR A 156 -12.64 7.93 -34.56
C THR A 156 -11.54 8.56 -33.69
N PRO A 157 -11.81 9.66 -32.94
CA PRO A 157 -10.87 10.13 -31.94
C PRO A 157 -10.82 9.18 -30.73
N LEU A 158 -9.73 9.21 -29.97
CA LEU A 158 -9.65 8.50 -28.68
C LEU A 158 -10.19 9.41 -27.59
N ILE A 159 -11.24 8.96 -26.93
CA ILE A 159 -11.79 9.64 -25.74
C ILE A 159 -11.23 8.96 -24.50
N VAL A 160 -10.68 9.75 -23.58
CA VAL A 160 -10.15 9.30 -22.29
C VAL A 160 -11.05 9.90 -21.20
N GLU A 161 -11.68 9.02 -20.44
CA GLU A 161 -12.73 9.39 -19.46
C GLU A 161 -12.18 9.39 -18.03
N ARG A 162 -11.23 8.50 -17.72
CA ARG A 162 -10.58 8.46 -16.40
C ARG A 162 -9.23 7.76 -16.48
N VAL A 163 -8.26 8.23 -15.72
CA VAL A 163 -6.94 7.61 -15.60
C VAL A 163 -6.57 7.46 -14.13
N ILE A 164 -6.24 6.24 -13.72
CA ILE A 164 -5.89 5.90 -12.33
C ILE A 164 -4.50 5.27 -12.30
N LEU A 165 -3.60 5.82 -11.49
CA LEU A 165 -2.31 5.23 -11.12
C LEU A 165 -2.29 4.96 -9.62
N CYS A 166 -1.98 3.73 -9.23
CA CYS A 166 -1.81 3.34 -7.84
C CYS A 166 -0.60 2.41 -7.63
N LYS A 167 -0.21 2.19 -6.38
CA LYS A 167 1.02 1.46 -5.98
C LYS A 167 0.94 -0.07 -6.11
N GLY A 168 -0.10 -0.60 -6.77
CA GLY A 168 -0.29 -2.04 -6.95
C GLY A 168 -1.74 -2.38 -7.23
N THR A 169 -2.08 -3.66 -7.06
CA THR A 169 -3.44 -4.22 -7.27
C THR A 169 -4.16 -4.54 -5.96
N ASN A 170 -3.43 -4.65 -4.86
CA ASN A 170 -3.93 -5.17 -3.59
C ASN A 170 -4.01 -4.08 -2.54
N ILE A 171 -4.95 -4.17 -1.62
CA ILE A 171 -4.86 -3.48 -0.33
C ILE A 171 -4.21 -4.39 0.71
N SER A 172 -3.55 -3.82 1.69
CA SER A 172 -3.02 -4.55 2.84
C SER A 172 -3.86 -4.27 4.08
N VAL A 173 -4.16 -5.31 4.87
CA VAL A 173 -4.85 -5.19 6.16
C VAL A 173 -3.95 -5.76 7.24
N GLY A 174 -3.44 -4.91 8.12
CA GLY A 174 -2.50 -5.26 9.18
C GLY A 174 -3.07 -5.12 10.60
N ASN A 175 -2.22 -5.44 11.57
CA ASN A 175 -2.55 -5.55 13.00
C ASN A 175 -3.67 -6.57 13.27
N LEU A 176 -3.55 -7.73 12.63
CA LEU A 176 -4.47 -8.85 12.77
C LEU A 176 -3.73 -10.02 13.42
N ASN A 177 -4.41 -10.79 14.28
CA ASN A 177 -3.83 -12.03 14.78
C ASN A 177 -3.94 -13.13 13.72
N SER A 178 -3.06 -14.13 13.82
CA SER A 178 -3.14 -15.33 12.98
C SER A 178 -4.51 -16.00 13.11
N PHE A 179 -4.98 -16.59 12.00
CA PHE A 179 -6.28 -17.25 11.87
C PHE A 179 -7.51 -16.34 11.96
N TYR A 180 -7.35 -15.01 12.06
CA TYR A 180 -8.48 -14.11 11.88
C TYR A 180 -9.03 -14.24 10.46
N LYS A 181 -10.35 -14.25 10.33
CA LYS A 181 -11.01 -14.21 9.02
C LYS A 181 -11.27 -12.76 8.66
N VAL A 182 -10.91 -12.38 7.44
CA VAL A 182 -11.13 -11.04 6.89
C VAL A 182 -12.03 -11.15 5.67
N GLU A 183 -13.03 -10.29 5.61
CA GLU A 183 -13.94 -10.18 4.47
C GLU A 183 -13.88 -8.76 3.87
N LEU A 184 -13.75 -8.69 2.55
CA LEU A 184 -13.95 -7.48 1.77
C LEU A 184 -15.41 -7.45 1.30
N ILE A 185 -16.13 -6.39 1.66
CA ILE A 185 -17.55 -6.21 1.40
C ILE A 185 -17.74 -5.04 0.43
N ASP A 186 -18.55 -5.21 -0.62
CA ASP A 186 -18.89 -4.12 -1.54
C ASP A 186 -19.95 -3.16 -0.97
N TYR A 187 -20.23 -2.07 -1.70
CA TYR A 187 -21.24 -1.09 -1.32
C TYR A 187 -22.68 -1.65 -1.26
N GLU A 188 -22.95 -2.76 -1.93
CA GLU A 188 -24.23 -3.48 -1.92
C GLU A 188 -24.34 -4.49 -0.77
N ARG A 189 -23.28 -4.63 0.04
CA ARG A 189 -23.14 -5.55 1.19
C ARG A 189 -22.88 -7.00 0.81
N ASN A 190 -22.45 -7.29 -0.41
CA ASN A 190 -22.01 -8.62 -0.80
C ASN A 190 -20.57 -8.85 -0.34
N VAL A 191 -20.28 -10.09 0.08
CA VAL A 191 -18.91 -10.52 0.35
C VAL A 191 -18.22 -10.77 -1.00
N VAL A 192 -17.21 -9.97 -1.30
CA VAL A 192 -16.45 -10.09 -2.56
C VAL A 192 -15.24 -11.00 -2.39
N THR A 193 -14.61 -10.97 -1.22
CA THR A 193 -13.45 -11.81 -0.93
C THR A 193 -13.44 -12.18 0.54
N THR A 194 -13.05 -13.41 0.82
CA THR A 194 -12.82 -13.94 2.16
C THR A 194 -11.42 -14.52 2.22
N GLN A 195 -10.63 -14.11 3.21
CA GLN A 195 -9.31 -14.66 3.49
C GLN A 195 -9.14 -14.96 4.97
N ILE A 196 -8.19 -15.84 5.29
CA ILE A 196 -7.80 -16.17 6.67
C ILE A 196 -6.33 -15.78 6.83
N VAL A 197 -6.02 -15.02 7.88
CA VAL A 197 -4.63 -14.65 8.20
C VAL A 197 -3.82 -15.93 8.44
N PRO A 198 -2.73 -16.19 7.70
CA PRO A 198 -1.94 -17.40 7.90
C PRO A 198 -1.25 -17.45 9.28
N ASP A 199 -0.82 -18.65 9.68
CA ASP A 199 -0.08 -18.85 10.92
C ASP A 199 1.25 -18.07 10.93
N GLY A 200 1.50 -17.29 11.97
CA GLY A 200 2.70 -16.46 12.11
C GLY A 200 2.70 -15.15 11.34
N TYR A 201 1.57 -14.78 10.71
CA TYR A 201 1.39 -13.50 10.02
C TYR A 201 0.50 -12.57 10.84
N SER A 202 0.73 -11.25 10.70
CA SER A 202 0.00 -10.18 11.39
C SER A 202 -0.90 -9.34 10.47
N GLY A 203 -1.20 -9.87 9.28
CA GLY A 203 -1.97 -9.18 8.24
C GLY A 203 -2.12 -10.00 6.97
N ILE A 204 -2.84 -9.45 5.99
CA ILE A 204 -3.08 -10.06 4.67
C ILE A 204 -3.10 -9.00 3.56
N ASP A 205 -2.85 -9.43 2.33
CA ASP A 205 -3.08 -8.65 1.12
C ASP A 205 -4.34 -9.14 0.40
N ILE A 206 -5.20 -8.22 0.00
CA ILE A 206 -6.46 -8.50 -0.69
C ILE A 206 -6.42 -7.81 -2.06
N GLU A 207 -6.46 -8.60 -3.13
CA GLU A 207 -6.60 -8.09 -4.49
C GLU A 207 -7.97 -7.40 -4.68
N LEU A 208 -7.97 -6.18 -5.22
CA LEU A 208 -9.20 -5.46 -5.48
C LEU A 208 -9.85 -5.95 -6.78
N PRO A 209 -11.17 -6.23 -6.78
CA PRO A 209 -11.88 -6.69 -7.98
C PRO A 209 -12.00 -5.58 -9.05
N THR A 210 -12.12 -4.32 -8.61
CA THR A 210 -12.19 -3.13 -9.45
C THR A 210 -11.34 -2.04 -8.82
N ILE A 211 -10.91 -1.07 -9.63
CA ILE A 211 -10.13 0.08 -9.13
C ILE A 211 -10.76 1.36 -9.69
N PRO A 212 -11.17 2.32 -8.83
CA PRO A 212 -11.29 2.15 -7.37
C PRO A 212 -12.33 1.09 -6.99
N PHE A 213 -12.21 0.54 -5.79
CA PHE A 213 -13.23 -0.33 -5.19
C PHE A 213 -13.92 0.38 -4.03
N LYS A 214 -15.25 0.52 -4.08
CA LYS A 214 -16.01 1.11 -2.97
C LYS A 214 -16.53 0.01 -2.04
N GLY A 215 -15.99 -0.06 -0.82
CA GLY A 215 -16.28 -1.16 0.09
C GLY A 215 -15.90 -0.94 1.54
N LYS A 216 -15.98 -2.01 2.33
CA LYS A 216 -15.60 -2.08 3.75
C LYS A 216 -14.86 -3.38 4.05
N ILE A 217 -14.07 -3.35 5.11
CA ILE A 217 -13.40 -4.53 5.66
C ILE A 217 -14.12 -4.99 6.92
N ARG A 218 -14.32 -6.30 7.07
CA ARG A 218 -14.78 -6.97 8.29
C ARG A 218 -13.74 -7.95 8.77
N VAL A 219 -13.57 -8.03 10.09
CA VAL A 219 -12.64 -8.96 10.74
C VAL A 219 -13.41 -9.80 11.75
N TYR A 220 -13.16 -11.10 11.73
CA TYR A 220 -13.79 -12.09 12.58
C TYR A 220 -12.73 -12.92 13.29
N ASP A 221 -13.04 -13.34 14.51
CA ASP A 221 -12.25 -14.28 15.30
C ASP A 221 -13.10 -15.48 15.70
N LYS A 222 -12.48 -16.61 16.01
CA LYS A 222 -13.17 -17.78 16.53
C LYS A 222 -13.52 -17.57 18.00
N ASN A 223 -14.78 -17.79 18.35
CA ASN A 223 -15.18 -17.91 19.75
C ASN A 223 -14.69 -19.24 20.36
N GLU A 224 -15.00 -19.47 21.64
CA GLU A 224 -14.65 -20.70 22.37
C GLU A 224 -15.20 -21.98 21.71
N THR A 225 -16.28 -21.89 20.94
CA THR A 225 -16.88 -23.03 20.20
C THR A 225 -16.28 -23.22 18.81
N GLY A 226 -15.32 -22.37 18.40
CA GLY A 226 -14.63 -22.44 17.12
C GLY A 226 -15.34 -21.75 15.95
N GLU A 227 -16.45 -21.04 16.20
CA GLU A 227 -17.23 -20.32 15.19
C GLU A 227 -16.71 -18.89 15.01
N TYR A 228 -16.65 -18.41 13.76
CA TYR A 228 -16.23 -17.04 13.48
C TYR A 228 -17.32 -16.02 13.89
N VAL A 229 -16.96 -15.12 14.81
CA VAL A 229 -17.78 -14.00 15.29
C VAL A 229 -17.14 -12.69 14.85
N LEU A 230 -17.95 -11.73 14.40
CA LEU A 230 -17.47 -10.41 13.97
C LEU A 230 -16.86 -9.68 15.18
N ILE A 231 -15.60 -9.27 15.05
CA ILE A 231 -14.87 -8.55 16.11
C ILE A 231 -14.53 -7.11 15.72
N ASP A 232 -14.51 -6.78 14.43
CA ASP A 232 -14.35 -5.40 13.97
C ASP A 232 -14.95 -5.21 12.56
N GLU A 233 -15.43 -4.00 12.28
CA GLU A 233 -15.91 -3.56 10.97
C GLU A 233 -15.48 -2.11 10.74
N GLN A 234 -15.03 -1.82 9.53
CA GLN A 234 -14.81 -0.44 9.10
C GLN A 234 -16.12 0.38 9.18
N LYS A 235 -16.08 1.51 9.90
CA LYS A 235 -17.27 2.34 10.16
C LYS A 235 -17.93 2.88 8.89
N GLU A 236 -17.13 3.33 7.92
CA GLU A 236 -17.59 3.95 6.68
C GLU A 236 -17.11 3.18 5.45
N TYR A 237 -17.88 3.25 4.37
CA TYR A 237 -17.42 2.75 3.09
C TYR A 237 -16.28 3.62 2.57
N ALA A 238 -15.15 3.00 2.25
CA ALA A 238 -14.01 3.68 1.67
C ALA A 238 -13.92 3.42 0.17
N GLU A 239 -13.44 4.41 -0.56
CA GLU A 239 -12.96 4.24 -1.93
C GLU A 239 -11.51 3.78 -1.89
N MET A 240 -11.30 2.50 -2.20
CA MET A 240 -10.05 1.75 -2.04
C MET A 240 -9.27 1.68 -3.34
N TYR A 241 -7.95 1.89 -3.23
CA TYR A 241 -7.00 1.82 -4.33
C TYR A 241 -5.90 0.80 -3.99
N GLY A 242 -5.30 0.19 -5.01
CA GLY A 242 -4.20 -0.73 -4.80
C GLY A 242 -3.00 -0.03 -4.16
N GLY A 243 -2.47 -0.64 -3.10
CA GLY A 243 -1.43 -0.11 -2.22
C GLY A 243 -1.97 0.63 -0.98
N ASP A 244 -3.29 0.73 -0.79
CA ASP A 244 -3.82 1.23 0.49
C ASP A 244 -3.44 0.27 1.63
N LEU A 245 -3.04 0.82 2.78
CA LEU A 245 -2.83 0.09 4.03
C LEU A 245 -3.91 0.45 5.03
N PHE A 246 -4.60 -0.58 5.52
CA PHE A 246 -5.56 -0.50 6.61
C PHE A 246 -5.00 -1.21 7.84
N LEU A 247 -5.20 -0.63 9.01
CA LEU A 247 -4.87 -1.27 10.28
C LEU A 247 -6.13 -1.43 11.13
N ARG A 248 -6.24 -2.58 11.80
CA ARG A 248 -7.20 -2.78 12.88
C ARG A 248 -6.64 -2.18 14.17
N GLY A 249 -7.49 -1.57 14.99
CA GLY A 249 -7.07 -1.02 16.29
C GLY A 249 -6.32 0.31 16.16
N THR A 250 -5.42 0.60 17.09
CA THR A 250 -4.65 1.85 17.15
C THR A 250 -3.19 1.58 16.81
N ASN A 251 -2.59 2.35 15.90
CA ASN A 251 -1.17 2.24 15.61
C ASN A 251 -0.36 3.01 16.65
N LEU A 252 0.30 2.29 17.56
CA LEU A 252 1.08 2.90 18.63
C LEU A 252 2.53 3.07 18.20
N LYS A 253 3.04 4.29 18.39
CA LYS A 253 4.44 4.61 18.06
C LYS A 253 5.29 4.59 19.30
N VAL A 254 6.49 4.03 19.18
CA VAL A 254 7.50 4.11 20.24
C VAL A 254 8.57 5.09 19.85
N LYS A 255 8.87 6.03 20.73
CA LYS A 255 9.89 7.04 20.55
C LYS A 255 11.03 6.84 21.54
N TRP A 256 12.25 7.02 21.07
CA TRP A 256 13.44 7.16 21.89
C TRP A 256 14.10 8.50 21.60
N LYS A 257 14.33 9.31 22.64
CA LYS A 257 14.89 10.67 22.51
C LYS A 257 14.11 11.53 21.49
N GLY A 258 12.79 11.39 21.46
CA GLY A 258 11.89 12.13 20.57
C GLY A 258 11.82 11.62 19.13
N GLN A 259 12.63 10.62 18.75
CA GLN A 259 12.58 10.00 17.43
C GLN A 259 11.84 8.66 17.48
N GLU A 260 10.97 8.42 16.50
CA GLU A 260 10.26 7.16 16.34
C GLU A 260 11.26 6.03 16.05
N LEU A 261 11.10 4.90 16.74
CA LEU A 261 11.87 3.70 16.49
C LEU A 261 11.48 3.13 15.12
N SER A 262 12.48 2.67 14.37
CA SER A 262 12.21 2.01 13.10
C SER A 262 11.72 0.59 13.34
N GLU A 263 10.63 0.20 12.66
CA GLU A 263 10.13 -1.17 12.65
C GLU A 263 11.03 -2.14 11.87
N THR A 264 11.88 -1.62 10.97
CA THR A 264 12.70 -2.44 10.05
C THR A 264 14.20 -2.30 10.27
N LYS A 265 14.65 -1.23 10.94
CA LYS A 265 16.07 -0.98 11.23
C LYS A 265 16.33 -1.01 12.73
N ALA A 266 17.37 -1.74 13.12
CA ALA A 266 17.79 -1.80 14.52
C ALA A 266 18.14 -0.40 15.05
N THR A 267 17.64 -0.07 16.23
CA THR A 267 18.01 1.16 16.94
C THR A 267 19.07 0.84 17.99
N HIS A 268 20.22 1.53 17.90
CA HIS A 268 21.34 1.29 18.82
C HIS A 268 21.15 2.08 20.13
N LEU A 269 20.67 1.41 21.18
CA LEU A 269 20.37 2.03 22.48
C LEU A 269 21.60 2.47 23.29
N GLY A 270 22.79 1.98 22.95
CA GLY A 270 24.05 2.37 23.60
C GLY A 270 24.93 1.16 23.91
N ALA A 271 26.06 1.43 24.58
CA ALA A 271 26.92 0.39 25.14
C ALA A 271 26.68 0.28 26.65
N LEU A 272 26.84 -0.93 27.19
CA LEU A 272 26.77 -1.19 28.64
C LEU A 272 27.81 -0.33 29.36
N LYS A 273 27.35 0.50 30.30
CA LYS A 273 28.22 1.27 31.20
C LYS A 273 28.00 0.72 32.59
N SER A 274 29.06 0.22 33.22
CA SER A 274 28.94 -0.49 34.52
C SER A 274 27.91 -1.62 34.46
N ASP A 275 27.98 -2.41 33.38
CA ASP A 275 27.17 -3.61 33.13
C ASP A 275 25.64 -3.38 32.98
N ILE A 276 25.20 -2.13 32.87
CA ILE A 276 23.79 -1.76 32.68
C ILE A 276 23.64 -0.74 31.54
N ILE A 277 22.57 -0.88 30.76
CA ILE A 277 21.96 0.19 29.95
C ILE A 277 20.57 0.41 30.51
N GLU A 278 20.21 1.65 30.79
CA GLU A 278 18.86 2.03 31.21
C GLU A 278 18.40 3.19 30.32
N GLN A 279 17.30 3.01 29.60
CA GLN A 279 16.78 4.00 28.66
C GLN A 279 15.29 4.23 28.91
N LYS A 280 14.89 5.50 28.90
CA LYS A 280 13.49 5.91 28.87
C LYS A 280 13.00 6.00 27.43
N LEU A 281 11.86 5.36 27.16
CA LEU A 281 11.15 5.39 25.89
C LEU A 281 9.75 5.93 26.14
N THR A 282 9.09 6.37 25.07
CA THR A 282 7.74 6.91 25.11
C THR A 282 6.86 6.14 24.13
N VAL A 283 5.75 5.58 24.58
CA VAL A 283 4.69 5.07 23.70
C VAL A 283 3.64 6.17 23.50
N LEU A 284 3.26 6.39 22.25
CA LEU A 284 2.35 7.46 21.82
C LEU A 284 1.20 6.86 21.00
N ASN A 285 -0.02 7.28 21.31
CA ASN A 285 -1.15 7.12 20.42
C ASN A 285 -1.31 8.40 19.59
N ASP A 286 -0.89 8.38 18.32
CA ASP A 286 -1.16 9.47 17.36
C ASP A 286 -2.22 9.08 16.32
N THR A 287 -2.96 7.99 16.57
CA THR A 287 -4.03 7.56 15.68
C THR A 287 -5.29 8.37 15.94
N SER A 288 -5.68 9.19 14.96
CA SER A 288 -6.85 10.05 15.11
C SER A 288 -8.16 9.29 15.31
N GLY A 289 -8.97 9.75 16.26
CA GLY A 289 -10.30 9.21 16.55
C GLY A 289 -10.33 7.83 17.20
N ASN A 290 -9.18 7.28 17.63
CA ASN A 290 -9.08 5.97 18.26
C ASN A 290 -8.44 6.05 19.65
N VAL A 291 -8.98 5.25 20.58
CA VAL A 291 -8.40 5.03 21.91
C VAL A 291 -7.75 3.67 21.89
N ALA A 292 -6.50 3.58 22.35
CA ALA A 292 -5.81 2.31 22.58
C ALA A 292 -6.06 1.87 24.01
N GLU A 293 -6.70 0.73 24.19
CA GLU A 293 -6.98 0.16 25.51
C GLU A 293 -6.08 -1.04 25.77
N ASN A 294 -5.95 -1.42 27.04
CA ASN A 294 -5.22 -2.60 27.49
C ASN A 294 -3.82 -2.74 26.87
N ILE A 295 -3.11 -1.62 26.74
CA ILE A 295 -1.79 -1.59 26.11
C ILE A 295 -0.81 -2.37 26.98
N GLU A 296 -0.17 -3.36 26.37
CA GLU A 296 0.92 -4.14 26.93
C GLU A 296 2.14 -4.02 26.02
N ILE A 297 3.30 -3.86 26.63
CA ILE A 297 4.58 -3.87 25.93
C ILE A 297 5.36 -5.07 26.43
N GLN A 298 5.86 -5.90 25.52
CA GLN A 298 6.67 -7.04 25.86
C GLN A 298 7.97 -7.12 25.06
N ILE A 299 8.97 -7.75 25.68
CA ILE A 299 10.23 -8.13 25.03
C ILE A 299 9.98 -9.41 24.23
N ALA A 300 10.28 -9.36 22.93
CA ALA A 300 10.18 -10.50 22.04
C ALA A 300 11.56 -10.89 21.45
N VAL A 301 11.71 -12.19 21.17
CA VAL A 301 12.93 -12.77 20.58
C VAL A 301 13.08 -12.32 19.12
N TYR A 302 14.25 -11.79 18.76
CA TYR A 302 14.59 -11.52 17.37
C TYR A 302 15.36 -12.69 16.76
N LYS A 303 14.86 -13.35 15.69
CA LYS A 303 15.59 -14.36 14.88
C LYS A 303 16.37 -15.45 15.65
N LYS A 304 15.94 -15.82 16.87
CA LYS A 304 16.68 -16.69 17.81
C LYS A 304 18.07 -16.13 18.22
N GLU A 305 18.26 -14.84 18.04
CA GLU A 305 19.40 -14.10 18.53
C GLU A 305 19.34 -13.94 20.05
N PHE A 306 20.51 -13.68 20.61
CA PHE A 306 20.75 -13.68 22.03
C PHE A 306 20.59 -12.26 22.63
N GLY A 307 20.22 -12.17 23.90
CA GLY A 307 20.23 -10.93 24.68
C GLY A 307 18.87 -10.36 25.06
N TRP A 308 17.78 -10.86 24.48
CA TRP A 308 16.42 -10.51 24.91
C TRP A 308 16.14 -10.95 26.36
N GLU A 309 16.75 -12.05 26.82
CA GLU A 309 16.67 -12.57 28.21
C GLU A 309 17.30 -11.64 29.26
N TRP A 310 18.02 -10.60 28.83
CA TRP A 310 18.68 -9.62 29.71
C TRP A 310 17.95 -8.29 29.77
N CYS A 311 16.82 -8.20 29.08
CA CYS A 311 16.05 -6.99 28.94
C CYS A 311 14.85 -7.04 29.88
N ASP A 312 14.78 -6.09 30.80
CA ASP A 312 13.63 -5.88 31.69
C ASP A 312 12.88 -4.62 31.29
N LEU A 313 11.59 -4.58 31.60
CA LEU A 313 10.72 -3.42 31.37
C LEU A 313 10.20 -2.87 32.70
N ALA A 314 10.03 -1.54 32.80
CA ALA A 314 9.36 -0.92 33.94
C ALA A 314 8.44 0.21 33.48
N THR A 315 7.34 0.41 34.21
CA THR A 315 6.52 1.62 34.05
C THR A 315 7.26 2.85 34.57
N ASP A 316 7.01 4.03 34.00
CA ASP A 316 7.54 5.29 34.53
C ASP A 316 6.79 5.73 35.79
N ASN A 317 7.56 6.18 36.79
CA ASN A 317 7.08 6.82 37.99
C ASN A 317 7.77 8.20 38.11
N ASN A 318 7.15 9.22 37.49
CA ASN A 318 7.61 10.61 37.52
C ASN A 318 9.06 10.80 37.05
N GLY A 319 9.43 10.19 35.93
CA GLY A 319 10.76 10.31 35.33
C GLY A 319 11.81 9.38 35.92
N THR A 320 11.39 8.36 36.67
CA THR A 320 12.24 7.26 37.16
C THR A 320 11.55 5.92 36.93
N PRO A 321 12.28 4.82 36.72
CA PRO A 321 11.66 3.50 36.60
C PRO A 321 11.00 3.10 37.92
N ASN A 322 9.81 2.48 37.82
CA ASN A 322 9.20 1.77 38.93
C ASN A 322 9.90 0.40 39.12
N GLN A 323 9.18 -0.65 39.51
CA GLN A 323 9.73 -2.00 39.54
C GLN A 323 9.92 -2.54 38.11
N TYR A 324 11.11 -3.11 37.88
CA TYR A 324 11.40 -3.87 36.67
C TYR A 324 10.69 -5.23 36.71
N GLU A 325 9.97 -5.53 35.64
CA GLU A 325 9.32 -6.79 35.32
C GLU A 325 10.11 -7.48 34.20
N ASP A 326 10.21 -8.81 34.26
CA ASP A 326 11.15 -9.58 33.43
C ASP A 326 10.94 -9.37 31.93
N THR A 327 9.71 -9.36 31.42
CA THR A 327 9.49 -9.28 29.97
C THR A 327 8.28 -8.46 29.53
N THR A 328 7.34 -8.13 30.39
CA THR A 328 6.06 -7.52 29.98
C THR A 328 5.66 -6.46 31.01
N ILE A 329 5.13 -5.33 30.54
CA ILE A 329 4.50 -4.31 31.39
C ILE A 329 3.15 -3.89 30.82
N ARG A 330 2.24 -3.51 31.71
CA ARG A 330 0.95 -2.91 31.33
C ARG A 330 1.02 -1.39 31.38
N ILE A 331 0.75 -0.76 30.24
CA ILE A 331 0.69 0.71 30.08
C ILE A 331 -0.73 1.24 30.35
N GLY A 332 -1.75 0.41 30.10
CA GLY A 332 -3.16 0.78 30.29
C GLY A 332 -3.74 1.44 29.04
N THR A 333 -4.47 2.55 29.20
CA THR A 333 -5.16 3.23 28.09
C THR A 333 -4.40 4.49 27.64
N LEU A 334 -4.46 4.79 26.35
CA LEU A 334 -4.03 6.06 25.72
C LEU A 334 -5.10 6.57 24.75
N HIS A 335 -5.64 7.76 25.00
CA HIS A 335 -6.47 8.49 24.05
C HIS A 335 -5.63 9.09 22.91
N GLU A 336 -6.30 9.58 21.85
CA GLU A 336 -5.64 10.29 20.76
C GLU A 336 -4.76 11.44 21.30
N GLY A 337 -3.51 11.47 20.86
CA GLY A 337 -2.50 12.46 21.25
C GLY A 337 -1.84 12.19 22.60
N GLU A 338 -2.28 11.19 23.36
CA GLU A 338 -1.69 10.84 24.65
C GLU A 338 -0.46 9.94 24.50
N SER A 339 0.46 10.10 25.44
CA SER A 339 1.67 9.30 25.53
C SER A 339 2.00 8.92 26.96
N LYS A 340 2.68 7.79 27.15
CA LYS A 340 3.25 7.37 28.42
C LYS A 340 4.70 6.98 28.26
N ASP A 341 5.50 7.35 29.25
CA ASP A 341 6.89 6.92 29.33
C ASP A 341 6.97 5.53 29.98
N PHE A 342 7.97 4.77 29.56
CA PHE A 342 8.37 3.50 30.17
C PHE A 342 9.88 3.34 30.06
N TRP A 343 10.42 2.37 30.79
CA TRP A 343 11.84 2.14 30.90
C TRP A 343 12.22 0.76 30.39
N VAL A 344 13.32 0.71 29.64
CA VAL A 344 13.99 -0.51 29.24
C VAL A 344 15.32 -0.57 29.95
N ARG A 345 15.60 -1.69 30.64
CA ARG A 345 16.90 -1.96 31.23
C ARG A 345 17.50 -3.19 30.58
N ILE A 346 18.76 -3.08 30.15
CA ILE A 346 19.58 -4.23 29.74
C ILE A 346 20.68 -4.39 30.78
N ALA A 347 20.66 -5.50 31.52
CA ALA A 347 21.66 -5.77 32.56
C ALA A 347 22.35 -7.12 32.28
N ARG A 348 23.68 -7.15 32.40
CA ARG A 348 24.38 -8.45 32.35
C ARG A 348 24.06 -9.26 33.60
N VAL A 349 23.80 -10.54 33.39
CA VAL A 349 23.71 -11.50 34.47
C VAL A 349 25.12 -11.98 34.82
N ASP A 350 25.53 -11.83 36.09
CA ASP A 350 26.78 -12.40 36.58
C ASP A 350 26.77 -13.92 36.36
N THR A 351 27.77 -14.43 35.63
CA THR A 351 27.86 -15.85 35.30
C THR A 351 29.30 -16.34 35.26
N ILE A 352 29.51 -17.54 35.76
CA ILE A 352 30.80 -18.25 35.72
C ILE A 352 30.86 -19.27 34.57
N ASP A 353 29.80 -19.37 33.76
CA ASP A 353 29.72 -20.26 32.61
C ASP A 353 30.51 -19.68 31.41
N PRO A 354 31.59 -20.36 30.95
CA PRO A 354 32.43 -19.86 29.85
C PRO A 354 31.68 -19.60 28.54
N GLU A 355 30.62 -20.34 28.25
CA GLU A 355 29.80 -20.11 27.05
C GLU A 355 28.92 -18.87 27.21
N LYS A 356 28.35 -18.64 28.39
CA LYS A 356 27.61 -17.40 28.69
C LYS A 356 28.52 -16.17 28.74
N ILE A 357 29.77 -16.32 29.20
CA ILE A 357 30.80 -15.27 29.13
C ILE A 357 31.12 -14.89 27.68
N LYS A 358 31.25 -15.87 26.77
CA LYS A 358 31.41 -15.58 25.34
C LYS A 358 30.19 -14.87 24.75
N GLN A 359 28.99 -15.20 25.21
CA GLN A 359 27.75 -14.56 24.79
C GLN A 359 27.67 -13.09 25.27
N GLN A 360 28.20 -12.75 26.45
CA GLN A 360 28.33 -11.37 26.96
C GLN A 360 29.19 -10.43 26.11
N MET A 361 30.02 -10.97 25.20
CA MET A 361 30.82 -10.18 24.27
C MET A 361 30.11 -9.89 22.95
N ARG A 362 28.89 -10.37 22.74
CA ARG A 362 28.10 -10.16 21.52
C ARG A 362 27.10 -9.02 21.70
N SER A 363 26.68 -8.41 20.59
CA SER A 363 25.55 -7.48 20.59
C SER A 363 24.28 -8.21 21.03
N SER A 364 23.51 -7.58 21.92
CA SER A 364 22.19 -8.03 22.33
C SER A 364 21.12 -7.40 21.44
N HIS A 365 20.18 -8.19 20.94
CA HIS A 365 19.05 -7.71 20.15
C HIS A 365 17.73 -8.22 20.73
N PHE A 366 16.72 -7.38 20.66
CA PHE A 366 15.36 -7.69 21.08
C PHE A 366 14.36 -6.84 20.29
N PHE A 367 13.10 -7.26 20.27
CA PHE A 367 11.98 -6.44 19.81
C PHE A 367 11.11 -6.01 20.98
N LEU A 368 10.46 -4.86 20.78
CA LEU A 368 9.29 -4.48 21.56
C LEU A 368 8.07 -4.90 20.76
N GLU A 369 7.32 -5.86 21.27
CA GLU A 369 6.00 -6.19 20.75
C GLU A 369 4.97 -5.42 21.58
N ILE A 370 4.12 -4.67 20.89
CA ILE A 370 3.07 -3.86 21.51
C ILE A 370 1.74 -4.52 21.17
N ARG A 371 0.98 -4.80 22.21
CA ARG A 371 -0.39 -5.32 22.08
C ARG A 371 -1.33 -4.28 22.62
N ASN A 372 -2.41 -4.06 21.91
CA ASN A 372 -3.51 -3.24 22.36
C ASN A 372 -4.83 -3.84 21.89
N GLU A 373 -5.83 -3.60 22.71
CA GLU A 373 -7.23 -3.73 22.32
C GLU A 373 -7.64 -2.37 21.77
#